data_AF-A0A8R7VH72-F1
#
_entry.id   AF-A0A8R7VH72-F1
#
_cell.length_a   1.000
_cell.length_b   1.000
_cell.length_c   1.000
_cell.angle_alpha   90.00
_cell.angle_beta   90.00
_cell.angle_gamma   90.00
#
_symmetry.space_group_name_H-M   'P 1'
#
loop_
_entity.id
_entity.type
_entity.pdbx_description
1 polymer ?
#
loop_
_entity_poly.entity_id
_entity_poly.type
_entity_poly.pdbx_seq_one_letter_code
_entity_poly.pdbx_strand_id
1 'polypeptide(L)'
;VPHPKELKDFRPISLCNVIYKLVSKCLVNRLRPCLSELISENQSAFIPGRLISDNSIIAFECIHHIQSLKNTSRAACAYKLDLSKAYDRVDWDFLEKALSRWGFLEQWIAWIMSCVKSVRYSVKLNGKLLEVFSPSRGLRQGDPLSPFLFLFVADALSALLSKSVNEGSLNGVSICRGAPEISHLLFADDTLLFFEASGQQANVVKGLLNTYSSATGQL
;
A
#
# COMPACT_ATOMS: atom_id res chain seq x y z
N VAL A 1 15.07 -9.21 -11.40
CA VAL A 1 16.53 -9.29 -11.11
C VAL A 1 17.15 -10.29 -12.07
N PRO A 2 18.08 -9.90 -12.95
CA PRO A 2 18.61 -10.80 -13.98
C PRO A 2 19.43 -11.99 -13.43
N HIS A 3 19.95 -11.92 -12.20
CA HIS A 3 20.65 -13.02 -11.54
C HIS A 3 20.39 -13.01 -10.01
N PRO A 4 19.31 -13.65 -9.52
CA PRO A 4 19.00 -13.65 -8.09
C PRO A 4 20.03 -14.46 -7.32
N LYS A 5 20.62 -13.87 -6.26
CA LYS A 5 21.64 -14.52 -5.42
C LYS A 5 21.15 -14.73 -3.99
N GLU A 6 20.29 -13.85 -3.51
CA GLU A 6 19.76 -13.89 -2.16
C GLU A 6 18.26 -14.24 -2.16
N LEU A 7 17.75 -14.78 -1.05
CA LEU A 7 16.31 -15.09 -0.90
C LEU A 7 15.40 -13.87 -1.13
N LYS A 8 15.91 -12.65 -0.85
CA LYS A 8 15.17 -11.41 -1.09
C LYS A 8 15.00 -11.06 -2.58
N ASP A 9 15.80 -11.64 -3.46
CA ASP A 9 15.75 -11.39 -4.90
C ASP A 9 14.66 -12.23 -5.60
N PHE A 10 14.15 -13.25 -4.90
CA PHE A 10 13.09 -14.11 -5.39
C PHE A 10 11.72 -13.54 -4.99
N ARG A 11 10.77 -13.60 -5.95
CA ARG A 11 9.37 -13.23 -5.74
C ARG A 11 8.53 -14.52 -5.67
N PRO A 12 8.21 -15.03 -4.46
CA PRO A 12 7.50 -16.29 -4.32
C PRO A 12 6.03 -16.15 -4.77
N ILE A 13 5.55 -17.08 -5.59
CA ILE A 13 4.13 -17.14 -5.98
C ILE A 13 3.47 -18.28 -5.21
N SER A 14 2.39 -17.95 -4.50
CA SER A 14 1.58 -18.91 -3.76
C SER A 14 0.65 -19.68 -4.69
N LEU A 15 0.89 -20.98 -4.83
CA LEU A 15 0.01 -21.89 -5.56
C LEU A 15 -1.20 -22.27 -4.71
N CYS A 16 -2.27 -21.49 -4.82
CA CYS A 16 -3.51 -21.75 -4.09
C CYS A 16 -4.36 -22.80 -4.79
N ASN A 17 -5.06 -23.65 -4.03
CA ASN A 17 -5.99 -24.63 -4.58
C ASN A 17 -7.21 -23.92 -5.25
N VAL A 18 -7.85 -24.60 -6.20
CA VAL A 18 -8.95 -24.01 -7.00
C VAL A 18 -10.16 -23.66 -6.14
N ILE A 19 -10.55 -24.53 -5.21
CA ILE A 19 -11.71 -24.31 -4.33
C ILE A 19 -11.53 -23.04 -3.49
N TYR A 20 -10.34 -22.87 -2.92
CA TYR A 20 -9.96 -21.67 -2.19
C TYR A 20 -10.00 -20.44 -3.09
N LYS A 21 -9.48 -20.51 -4.33
CA LYS A 21 -9.55 -19.39 -5.27
C LYS A 21 -10.99 -18.98 -5.58
N LEU A 22 -11.93 -19.93 -5.64
CA LEU A 22 -13.35 -19.62 -5.80
C LEU A 22 -13.89 -18.85 -4.58
N VAL A 23 -13.61 -19.32 -3.36
CA VAL A 23 -14.02 -18.64 -2.12
C VAL A 23 -13.44 -17.23 -2.04
N SER A 24 -12.13 -17.10 -2.23
CA SER A 24 -11.41 -15.82 -2.28
C SER A 24 -12.00 -14.88 -3.32
N LYS A 25 -12.33 -15.40 -4.52
CA LYS A 25 -12.96 -14.61 -5.57
C LYS A 25 -14.38 -14.14 -5.21
N CYS A 26 -15.17 -14.97 -4.53
CA CYS A 26 -16.48 -14.56 -4.01
C CYS A 26 -16.36 -13.42 -3.00
N LEU A 27 -15.36 -13.47 -2.11
CA LEU A 27 -15.09 -12.38 -1.16
C LEU A 27 -14.72 -11.09 -1.89
N VAL A 28 -13.82 -11.17 -2.87
CA VAL A 28 -13.41 -10.03 -3.70
C VAL A 28 -14.58 -9.42 -4.44
N ASN A 29 -15.46 -10.22 -5.03
CA ASN A 29 -16.58 -9.70 -5.81
C ASN A 29 -17.58 -8.91 -4.95
N ARG A 30 -17.69 -9.22 -3.65
CA ARG A 30 -18.48 -8.44 -2.69
C ARG A 30 -17.73 -7.19 -2.20
N LEU A 31 -16.41 -7.27 -2.05
CA LEU A 31 -15.60 -6.16 -1.57
C LEU A 31 -15.44 -5.05 -2.63
N ARG A 32 -15.20 -5.43 -3.89
CA ARG A 32 -14.85 -4.49 -4.98
C ARG A 32 -15.80 -3.31 -5.17
N PRO A 33 -17.14 -3.49 -5.13
CA PRO A 33 -18.08 -2.37 -5.29
C PRO A 33 -17.93 -1.29 -4.23
N CYS A 34 -17.44 -1.61 -3.02
CA CYS A 34 -17.32 -0.66 -1.91
C CYS A 34 -15.97 0.07 -1.91
N LEU A 35 -14.96 -0.40 -2.66
CA LEU A 35 -13.59 0.09 -2.53
C LEU A 35 -13.41 1.57 -2.92
N SER A 36 -14.20 2.06 -3.86
CA SER A 36 -14.12 3.47 -4.30
C SER A 36 -14.49 4.44 -3.20
N GLU A 37 -15.38 4.04 -2.29
CA GLU A 37 -15.85 4.85 -1.15
C GLU A 37 -14.93 4.69 0.07
N LEU A 38 -14.29 3.52 0.21
CA LEU A 38 -13.48 3.18 1.38
C LEU A 38 -12.01 3.61 1.24
N ILE A 39 -11.45 3.61 0.03
CA ILE A 39 -10.01 3.85 -0.18
C ILE A 39 -9.79 5.26 -0.75
N SER A 40 -8.81 5.97 -0.19
CA SER A 40 -8.38 7.31 -0.59
C SER A 40 -8.23 7.44 -2.11
N GLU A 41 -8.68 8.56 -2.67
CA GLU A 41 -8.56 8.89 -4.10
C GLU A 41 -7.11 8.87 -4.60
N ASN A 42 -6.14 9.11 -3.70
CA ASN A 42 -4.71 9.08 -4.01
C ASN A 42 -4.17 7.66 -4.28
N GLN A 43 -4.94 6.59 -4.05
CA GLN A 43 -4.61 5.23 -4.44
C GLN A 43 -5.27 4.88 -5.77
N SER A 44 -4.48 4.67 -6.81
CA SER A 44 -5.01 4.38 -8.15
C SER A 44 -5.06 2.88 -8.49
N ALA A 45 -4.34 2.03 -7.76
CA ALA A 45 -4.25 0.61 -8.10
C ALA A 45 -5.47 -0.21 -7.64
N PHE A 46 -5.85 -1.20 -8.46
CA PHE A 46 -6.88 -2.22 -8.16
C PHE A 46 -8.30 -1.73 -7.87
N ILE A 47 -8.58 -0.43 -7.98
CA ILE A 47 -9.90 0.14 -7.74
C ILE A 47 -10.62 0.34 -9.08
N PRO A 48 -11.84 -0.20 -9.26
CA PRO A 48 -12.61 -0.01 -10.48
C PRO A 48 -12.80 1.48 -10.80
N GLY A 49 -12.57 1.87 -12.05
CA GLY A 49 -12.76 3.25 -12.51
C GLY A 49 -11.57 4.19 -12.30
N ARG A 50 -10.52 3.78 -11.58
CA ARG A 50 -9.29 4.57 -11.44
C ARG A 50 -8.24 4.09 -12.46
N LEU A 51 -7.67 5.02 -13.23
CA LEU A 51 -6.67 4.70 -14.24
C LEU A 51 -5.26 4.99 -13.73
N ILE A 52 -4.32 4.10 -14.05
CA ILE A 52 -2.90 4.32 -13.73
C ILE A 52 -2.34 5.57 -14.44
N SER A 53 -2.87 5.90 -15.62
CA SER A 53 -2.46 7.08 -16.39
C SER A 53 -2.67 8.38 -15.64
N ASP A 54 -3.77 8.48 -14.88
CA ASP A 54 -4.12 9.70 -14.16
C ASP A 54 -3.06 9.98 -13.09
N ASN A 55 -2.67 8.93 -12.36
CA ASN A 55 -1.62 9.01 -11.35
C ASN A 55 -0.26 9.42 -11.95
N SER A 56 0.09 8.85 -13.11
CA SER A 56 1.31 9.19 -13.84
C SER A 56 1.33 10.64 -14.32
N ILE A 57 0.18 11.16 -14.79
CA ILE A 57 0.06 12.56 -15.22
C ILE A 57 0.24 13.49 -14.02
N ILE A 58 -0.46 13.24 -12.91
CA ILE A 58 -0.34 14.07 -11.69
C ILE A 58 1.11 14.06 -11.19
N ALA A 59 1.75 12.89 -11.14
CA ALA A 59 3.15 12.77 -10.75
C ALA A 59 4.08 13.58 -11.68
N PHE A 60 3.86 13.51 -12.99
CA PHE A 60 4.65 14.25 -13.98
C PHE A 60 4.50 15.77 -13.79
N GLU A 61 3.27 16.26 -13.62
CA GLU A 61 3.00 17.68 -13.37
C GLU A 61 3.62 18.16 -12.05
N CYS A 62 3.56 17.35 -10.98
CA CYS A 62 4.22 17.66 -9.72
C CYS A 62 5.75 17.76 -9.87
N ILE A 63 6.37 16.79 -10.55
CA ILE A 63 7.82 16.77 -10.78
C ILE A 63 8.24 17.95 -11.66
N HIS A 64 7.49 18.21 -12.73
CA HIS A 64 7.74 19.35 -13.62
C HIS A 64 7.65 20.67 -12.86
N HIS A 65 6.61 20.83 -12.03
CA HIS A 65 6.46 21.98 -11.15
C HIS A 65 7.67 22.15 -10.24
N ILE A 66 8.09 21.10 -9.54
CA ILE A 66 9.26 21.13 -8.65
C ILE A 66 10.53 21.56 -9.41
N GLN A 67 10.76 21.02 -10.61
CA GLN A 67 11.91 21.38 -11.45
C GLN A 67 11.87 22.83 -11.97
N SER A 68 10.67 23.39 -12.12
CA SER A 68 10.47 24.76 -12.57
C SER A 68 10.68 25.82 -11.47
N LEU A 69 10.79 25.40 -10.21
CA LEU A 69 11.04 26.30 -9.07
C LEU A 69 12.48 26.84 -9.14
N LYS A 70 12.62 28.04 -9.70
CA LYS A 70 13.94 28.60 -10.07
C LYS A 70 14.73 29.30 -8.96
N ASN A 71 14.15 29.61 -7.79
CA ASN A 71 14.82 30.13 -6.56
C ASN A 71 13.78 30.73 -5.59
N THR A 72 12.73 30.00 -5.24
CA THR A 72 11.65 30.53 -4.38
C THR A 72 11.80 30.01 -2.95
N SER A 73 11.39 30.82 -1.97
CA SER A 73 11.40 30.53 -0.52
C SER A 73 10.62 29.28 -0.07
N ARG A 74 10.03 28.53 -1.00
CA ARG A 74 9.33 27.26 -0.78
C ARG A 74 9.77 26.25 -1.84
N ALA A 75 10.99 25.73 -1.68
CA ALA A 75 11.42 24.57 -2.45
C ALA A 75 10.55 23.37 -2.07
N ALA A 76 10.31 22.46 -3.02
CA ALA A 76 9.57 21.22 -2.81
C ALA A 76 10.40 20.03 -3.29
N CYS A 77 10.11 18.84 -2.79
CA CYS A 77 10.78 17.61 -3.18
C CYS A 77 9.77 16.50 -3.46
N ALA A 78 10.22 15.53 -4.26
CA ALA A 78 9.51 14.30 -4.53
C ALA A 78 10.35 13.13 -4.00
N TYR A 79 9.74 12.27 -3.19
CA TYR A 79 10.37 11.06 -2.65
C TYR A 79 9.63 9.83 -3.15
N LYS A 80 10.34 8.95 -3.87
CA LYS A 80 9.83 7.62 -4.18
C LYS A 80 10.14 6.66 -3.04
N LEU A 81 9.10 6.05 -2.50
CA LEU A 81 9.19 4.95 -1.54
C LEU A 81 8.91 3.63 -2.26
N ASP A 82 9.71 2.64 -1.92
CA ASP A 82 9.56 1.25 -2.36
C ASP A 82 9.34 0.39 -1.12
N LEU A 83 8.14 -0.15 -0.96
CA LEU A 83 7.80 -0.98 0.20
C LEU A 83 8.39 -2.38 0.03
N SER A 84 9.40 -2.68 0.84
CA SER A 84 10.13 -3.93 0.68
C SER A 84 9.26 -5.13 1.08
N LYS A 85 9.05 -6.05 0.13
CA LYS A 85 8.22 -7.25 0.33
C LYS A 85 6.83 -6.91 0.89
N ALA A 86 6.16 -5.96 0.25
CA ALA A 86 4.90 -5.37 0.71
C ALA A 86 3.84 -6.40 1.15
N TYR A 87 3.69 -7.49 0.39
CA TYR A 87 2.76 -8.57 0.75
C TYR A 87 3.25 -9.41 1.92
N ASP A 88 4.53 -9.78 1.97
CA ASP A 88 5.05 -10.75 2.95
C ASP A 88 5.13 -10.18 4.37
N ARG A 89 5.11 -8.85 4.51
CA ARG A 89 5.32 -8.17 5.79
C ARG A 89 4.06 -7.74 6.54
N VAL A 90 2.89 -7.83 5.90
CA VAL A 90 1.62 -7.35 6.47
C VAL A 90 1.36 -7.99 7.83
N ASP A 91 1.25 -7.16 8.86
CA ASP A 91 0.83 -7.59 10.18
C ASP A 91 -0.66 -7.96 10.19
N TRP A 92 -0.98 -9.17 10.65
CA TRP A 92 -2.34 -9.69 10.61
C TRP A 92 -3.27 -9.04 11.63
N ASP A 93 -2.75 -8.65 12.80
CA ASP A 93 -3.55 -8.00 13.84
C ASP A 93 -3.87 -6.56 13.45
N PHE A 94 -2.92 -5.88 12.79
CA PHE A 94 -3.18 -4.61 12.14
C PHE A 94 -4.28 -4.72 11.09
N LEU A 95 -4.17 -5.68 10.16
CA LEU A 95 -5.16 -5.84 9.09
C LEU A 95 -6.57 -6.08 9.65
N GLU A 96 -6.70 -6.93 10.65
CA GLU A 96 -7.97 -7.22 11.32
C GLU A 96 -8.57 -5.97 11.97
N LYS A 97 -7.75 -5.20 12.71
CA LYS A 97 -8.16 -3.93 13.32
C LYS A 97 -8.51 -2.87 12.28
N ALA A 98 -7.78 -2.80 11.16
CA ALA A 98 -8.06 -1.88 10.08
C ALA A 98 -9.43 -2.17 9.45
N LEU A 99 -9.72 -3.44 9.13
CA LEU A 99 -11.04 -3.84 8.61
C LEU A 99 -12.16 -3.53 9.60
N SER A 100 -11.95 -3.76 10.90
CA SER A 100 -12.92 -3.40 11.95
C SER A 100 -13.14 -1.88 12.00
N ARG A 101 -12.08 -1.08 11.90
CA ARG A 101 -12.16 0.39 11.88
C ARG A 101 -12.93 0.94 10.68
N TRP A 102 -12.84 0.28 9.54
CA TRP A 102 -13.64 0.59 8.33
C TRP A 102 -15.11 0.18 8.44
N GLY A 103 -15.52 -0.45 9.55
CA GLY A 103 -16.92 -0.78 9.81
C GLY A 103 -17.38 -2.09 9.17
N PHE A 104 -16.45 -2.96 8.73
CA PHE A 104 -16.85 -4.30 8.27
C PHE A 104 -17.45 -5.11 9.42
N LEU A 105 -18.49 -5.89 9.10
CA LEU A 105 -19.13 -6.79 10.07
C LEU A 105 -18.12 -7.83 10.59
N GLU A 106 -18.18 -8.14 11.88
CA GLU A 106 -17.28 -9.10 12.53
C GLU A 106 -17.24 -10.45 11.80
N GLN A 107 -18.41 -10.95 11.35
CA GLN A 107 -18.50 -12.20 10.61
C GLN A 107 -17.75 -12.15 9.26
N TRP A 108 -17.78 -10.99 8.58
CA TRP A 108 -17.06 -10.79 7.32
C TRP A 108 -15.55 -10.76 7.55
N ILE A 109 -15.12 -10.05 8.59
CA ILE A 109 -13.73 -10.00 9.03
C ILE A 109 -13.25 -11.41 9.37
N ALA A 110 -14.04 -12.19 10.12
CA ALA A 110 -13.70 -13.56 10.47
C ALA A 110 -13.49 -14.46 9.22
N TRP A 111 -14.30 -14.31 8.17
CA TRP A 111 -14.08 -15.03 6.91
C TRP A 111 -12.79 -14.62 6.21
N ILE A 112 -12.50 -13.32 6.13
CA ILE A 112 -11.24 -12.81 5.58
C ILE A 112 -10.05 -13.34 6.39
N MET A 113 -10.09 -13.21 7.71
CA MET A 113 -9.00 -13.63 8.59
C MET A 113 -8.83 -15.14 8.61
N SER A 114 -9.89 -15.92 8.39
CA SER A 114 -9.78 -17.36 8.14
C SER A 114 -8.96 -17.63 6.89
N CYS A 115 -9.23 -16.93 5.78
CA CYS A 115 -8.41 -17.05 4.58
C CYS A 115 -6.95 -16.65 4.84
N VAL A 116 -6.69 -15.59 5.62
CA VAL A 116 -5.34 -15.08 5.87
C VAL A 116 -4.54 -15.99 6.82
N LYS A 117 -5.11 -16.33 7.98
CA LYS A 117 -4.41 -16.99 9.11
C LYS A 117 -4.31 -18.52 8.97
N SER A 118 -5.21 -19.18 8.22
CA SER A 118 -5.26 -20.66 8.17
C SER A 118 -4.23 -21.32 7.25
N VAL A 119 -3.34 -20.54 6.63
CA VAL A 119 -2.45 -21.02 5.58
C VAL A 119 -1.25 -21.78 6.14
N ARG A 120 -0.82 -22.80 5.41
CA ARG A 120 0.49 -23.46 5.60
C ARG A 120 1.25 -23.42 4.28
N TYR A 121 2.53 -23.10 4.34
CA TYR A 121 3.40 -23.02 3.18
C TYR A 121 4.37 -24.18 3.13
N SER A 122 4.70 -24.60 1.92
CA SER A 122 5.90 -25.39 1.61
C SER A 122 6.52 -24.77 0.36
N VAL A 123 7.83 -24.58 0.37
CA VAL A 123 8.54 -23.99 -0.76
C VAL A 123 8.94 -25.09 -1.72
N LYS A 124 8.58 -24.94 -3.00
CA LYS A 124 9.05 -25.82 -4.07
C LYS A 124 10.33 -25.25 -4.66
N LEU A 125 11.47 -25.89 -4.40
CA LEU A 125 12.78 -25.50 -4.90
C LEU A 125 13.39 -26.65 -5.71
N ASN A 126 13.80 -26.39 -6.95
CA ASN A 126 14.40 -27.38 -7.85
C ASN A 126 13.59 -28.69 -7.97
N GLY A 127 12.26 -28.57 -8.06
CA GLY A 127 11.34 -29.70 -8.19
C GLY A 127 10.99 -30.41 -6.88
N LYS A 128 11.69 -30.13 -5.78
CA LYS A 128 11.45 -30.73 -4.46
C LYS A 128 10.64 -29.80 -3.56
N LEU A 129 9.73 -30.36 -2.78
CA LEU A 129 9.03 -29.64 -1.71
C LEU A 129 9.89 -29.67 -0.44
N LEU A 130 10.09 -28.50 0.15
CA LEU A 130 10.72 -28.33 1.45
C LEU A 130 9.70 -28.54 2.58
N GLU A 131 10.19 -28.51 3.82
CA GLU A 131 9.36 -28.65 5.02
C GLU A 131 8.21 -27.63 5.07
N VAL A 132 7.09 -28.08 5.65
CA VAL A 132 5.91 -27.25 5.82
C VAL A 132 6.11 -26.32 7.01
N PHE A 133 5.79 -25.04 6.83
CA PHE A 133 5.79 -24.06 7.90
C PHE A 133 4.51 -23.23 7.89
N SER A 134 4.21 -22.61 9.02
CA SER A 134 3.06 -21.72 9.19
C SER A 134 3.58 -20.28 9.28
N PRO A 135 3.12 -19.36 8.42
CA PRO A 135 3.50 -17.95 8.54
C PRO A 135 2.81 -17.33 9.76
N SER A 136 3.40 -16.26 10.29
CA SER A 136 2.81 -15.41 11.33
C SER A 136 2.37 -14.04 10.81
N ARG A 137 2.68 -13.73 9.56
CA ARG A 137 2.39 -12.46 8.88
C ARG A 137 2.38 -12.65 7.37
N GLY A 138 1.92 -11.61 6.68
CA GLY A 138 1.97 -11.49 5.23
C GLY A 138 0.72 -12.04 4.52
N LEU A 139 0.62 -11.70 3.24
CA LEU A 139 -0.48 -12.05 2.36
C LEU A 139 0.04 -12.92 1.21
N ARG A 140 -0.78 -13.88 0.76
CA ARG A 140 -0.41 -14.78 -0.34
C ARG A 140 -0.27 -14.02 -1.65
N GLN A 141 0.91 -14.03 -2.23
CA GLN A 141 1.11 -13.50 -3.58
C GLN A 141 0.55 -14.46 -4.63
N GLY A 142 -0.42 -14.00 -5.44
CA GLY A 142 -1.15 -14.84 -6.41
C GLY A 142 -2.53 -15.31 -5.93
N ASP A 143 -2.93 -14.93 -4.71
CA ASP A 143 -4.29 -15.04 -4.21
C ASP A 143 -5.14 -13.86 -4.72
N PRO A 144 -6.35 -14.11 -5.28
CA PRO A 144 -7.23 -13.03 -5.74
C PRO A 144 -7.57 -11.97 -4.67
N LEU A 145 -7.61 -12.34 -3.39
CA LEU A 145 -8.03 -11.46 -2.29
C LEU A 145 -6.89 -10.55 -1.80
N SER A 146 -5.65 -11.04 -1.81
CA SER A 146 -4.50 -10.34 -1.22
C SER A 146 -4.28 -8.91 -1.72
N PRO A 147 -4.36 -8.59 -3.04
CA PRO A 147 -4.18 -7.23 -3.52
C PRO A 147 -5.17 -6.23 -2.92
N PHE A 148 -6.42 -6.67 -2.70
CA PHE A 148 -7.46 -5.81 -2.14
C PHE A 148 -7.33 -5.62 -0.63
N LEU A 149 -6.85 -6.64 0.09
CA LEU A 149 -6.53 -6.49 1.51
C LEU A 149 -5.35 -5.55 1.72
N PHE A 150 -4.36 -5.58 0.81
CA PHE A 150 -3.23 -4.67 0.86
C PHE A 150 -3.65 -3.20 0.67
N LEU A 151 -4.76 -2.91 -0.02
CA LEU A 151 -5.25 -1.53 -0.13
C LEU A 151 -5.54 -0.91 1.23
N PHE A 152 -6.11 -1.66 2.18
CA PHE A 152 -6.36 -1.15 3.55
C PHE A 152 -5.09 -0.90 4.35
N VAL A 153 -4.03 -1.67 4.06
CA VAL A 153 -2.71 -1.44 4.64
C VAL A 153 -2.11 -0.17 4.07
N ALA A 154 -2.09 -0.05 2.74
CA ALA A 154 -1.58 1.14 2.05
C ALA A 154 -2.36 2.41 2.41
N ASP A 155 -3.68 2.32 2.54
CA ASP A 155 -4.55 3.46 2.87
C ASP A 155 -4.27 4.04 4.26
N ALA A 156 -3.76 3.23 5.20
CA ALA A 156 -3.34 3.74 6.50
C ALA A 156 -2.22 4.79 6.40
N LEU A 157 -1.31 4.64 5.42
CA LEU A 157 -0.30 5.67 5.14
C LEU A 157 -0.96 6.93 4.56
N SER A 158 -1.88 6.78 3.61
CA SER A 158 -2.66 7.90 3.07
C SER A 158 -3.44 8.65 4.15
N ALA A 159 -4.04 7.95 5.09
CA ALA A 159 -4.77 8.54 6.22
C ALA A 159 -3.84 9.34 7.14
N LEU A 160 -2.65 8.82 7.47
CA LEU A 160 -1.66 9.53 8.28
C LEU A 160 -1.15 10.81 7.60
N LEU A 161 -0.81 10.72 6.31
CA LEU A 161 -0.34 11.86 5.53
C LEU A 161 -1.44 12.92 5.39
N SER A 162 -2.66 12.52 5.02
CA SER A 162 -3.79 13.43 4.86
C SER A 162 -4.13 14.14 6.18
N LYS A 163 -4.10 13.41 7.30
CA LYS A 163 -4.29 14.00 8.62
C LYS A 163 -3.23 15.07 8.91
N SER A 164 -1.97 14.78 8.63
CA SER A 164 -0.85 15.70 8.87
C SER A 164 -0.96 16.97 8.00
N VAL A 165 -1.42 16.84 6.75
CA VAL A 165 -1.73 17.97 5.86
C VAL A 165 -2.89 18.81 6.41
N ASN A 166 -3.99 18.17 6.79
CA ASN A 166 -5.17 18.86 7.32
C ASN A 166 -4.88 19.61 8.63
N GLU A 167 -3.95 19.11 9.44
CA GLU A 167 -3.47 19.76 10.67
C GLU A 167 -2.42 20.87 10.40
N GLY A 168 -2.00 21.07 9.14
CA GLY A 168 -0.99 22.05 8.75
C GLY A 168 0.44 21.70 9.17
N SER A 169 0.67 20.44 9.57
CA SER A 169 1.99 19.95 10.01
C SER A 169 2.85 19.44 8.84
N LEU A 170 2.22 18.96 7.77
CA LEU A 170 2.85 18.58 6.51
C LEU A 170 2.36 19.50 5.39
N ASN A 171 3.28 20.11 4.66
CA ASN A 171 2.98 20.94 3.50
C ASN A 171 3.26 20.11 2.24
N GLY A 172 2.21 19.79 1.47
CA GLY A 172 2.30 19.16 0.16
C GLY A 172 2.66 20.15 -0.95
N VAL A 173 2.40 19.74 -2.20
CA VAL A 173 2.69 20.52 -3.40
C VAL A 173 1.40 20.97 -4.06
N SER A 174 1.26 22.28 -4.30
CA SER A 174 0.20 22.87 -5.10
C SER A 174 0.79 23.44 -6.39
N ILE A 175 0.44 22.85 -7.52
CA ILE A 175 1.06 23.12 -8.82
C ILE A 175 0.71 24.51 -9.35
N CYS A 176 -0.49 25.00 -9.03
CA CYS A 176 -0.95 26.34 -9.36
C CYS A 176 -1.91 26.88 -8.29
N ARG A 177 -2.32 28.16 -8.42
CA ARG A 177 -3.28 28.76 -7.49
C ARG A 177 -4.65 28.10 -7.66
N GLY A 178 -5.21 27.60 -6.56
CA GLY A 178 -6.52 26.93 -6.56
C GLY A 178 -6.47 25.45 -6.94
N ALA A 179 -5.29 24.90 -7.24
CA ALA A 179 -5.12 23.45 -7.36
C ALA A 179 -5.23 22.78 -5.97
N PRO A 180 -5.67 21.51 -5.92
CA PRO A 180 -5.57 20.72 -4.71
C PRO A 180 -4.10 20.54 -4.30
N GLU A 181 -3.85 20.51 -3.00
CA GLU A 181 -2.55 20.19 -2.44
C GLU A 181 -2.30 18.68 -2.52
N ILE A 182 -1.25 18.28 -3.22
CA ILE A 182 -0.88 16.88 -3.39
C ILE A 182 0.29 16.57 -2.45
N SER A 183 0.06 15.68 -1.48
CA SER A 183 1.11 15.20 -0.57
C SER A 183 1.63 13.81 -0.91
N HIS A 184 0.80 12.99 -1.58
CA HIS A 184 1.16 11.62 -1.91
C HIS A 184 0.33 11.06 -3.06
N LEU A 185 0.92 10.09 -3.76
CA LEU A 185 0.31 9.31 -4.81
C LEU A 185 0.71 7.84 -4.62
N LEU A 186 -0.27 6.94 -4.54
CA LEU A 186 -0.05 5.51 -4.35
C LEU A 186 -0.49 4.73 -5.58
N PHE A 187 0.32 3.72 -5.92
CA PHE A 187 -0.02 2.69 -6.87
C PHE A 187 0.39 1.33 -6.29
N ALA A 188 -0.53 0.71 -5.57
CA ALA A 188 -0.27 -0.51 -4.81
C ALA A 188 0.89 -0.28 -3.82
N ASP A 189 2.03 -0.93 -4.02
CA ASP A 189 3.25 -0.85 -3.22
C ASP A 189 4.19 0.30 -3.63
N ASP A 190 4.05 0.87 -4.82
CA ASP A 190 4.77 2.08 -5.22
C ASP A 190 4.12 3.32 -4.59
N THR A 191 4.89 4.12 -3.86
CA THR A 191 4.40 5.37 -3.25
C THR A 191 5.30 6.53 -3.64
N LEU A 192 4.71 7.63 -4.11
CA LEU A 192 5.37 8.91 -4.30
C LEU A 192 4.88 9.87 -3.22
N LEU A 193 5.80 10.55 -2.55
CA LEU A 193 5.53 11.61 -1.60
C LEU A 193 5.98 12.95 -2.17
N PHE A 194 5.20 13.99 -1.92
CA PHE A 194 5.46 15.36 -2.33
C PHE A 194 5.32 16.27 -1.13
N PHE A 195 6.36 17.03 -0.81
CA PHE A 195 6.31 17.95 0.33
C PHE A 195 7.34 19.06 0.20
N GLU A 196 7.20 20.10 1.02
CA GLU A 196 8.15 21.20 1.10
C GLU A 196 9.55 20.69 1.51
N ALA A 197 10.58 21.09 0.76
CA ALA A 197 11.96 20.65 0.91
C ALA A 197 12.65 21.35 2.09
N SER A 198 12.24 21.02 3.31
CA SER A 198 12.87 21.48 4.54
C SER A 198 13.16 20.31 5.48
N GLY A 199 14.17 20.48 6.34
CA GLY A 199 14.53 19.46 7.34
C GLY A 199 13.39 19.17 8.33
N GLN A 200 12.57 20.18 8.65
CA GLN A 200 11.39 20.01 9.50
C GLN A 200 10.36 19.09 8.85
N GLN A 201 10.02 19.34 7.58
CA GLN A 201 9.04 18.54 6.84
C GLN A 201 9.53 17.10 6.63
N ALA A 202 10.83 16.93 6.32
CA ALA A 202 11.44 15.60 6.24
C ALA A 202 11.36 14.82 7.56
N ASN A 203 11.52 15.49 8.71
CA ASN A 203 11.37 14.86 10.02
C ASN A 203 9.91 14.47 10.32
N VAL A 204 8.94 15.30 9.91
CA VAL A 204 7.50 14.95 10.00
C VAL A 204 7.22 13.70 9.19
N VAL A 205 7.60 13.68 7.90
CA VAL A 205 7.43 12.51 7.03
C VAL A 205 8.08 11.27 7.62
N LYS A 206 9.32 11.37 8.12
CA LYS A 206 10.01 10.26 8.78
C LYS A 206 9.24 9.73 9.99
N GLY A 207 8.68 10.62 10.83
CA GLY A 207 7.84 10.25 11.96
C GLY A 207 6.57 9.50 11.55
N LEU A 208 5.91 9.98 10.50
CA LEU A 208 4.72 9.32 9.92
C LEU A 208 5.06 7.93 9.38
N LEU A 209 6.18 7.79 8.66
CA LEU A 209 6.65 6.51 8.13
C LEU A 209 7.03 5.53 9.25
N ASN A 210 7.66 5.99 10.33
CA ASN A 210 7.96 5.17 11.49
C ASN A 210 6.69 4.67 12.19
N THR A 211 5.68 5.54 12.29
CA THR A 211 4.38 5.21 12.87
C THR A 211 3.66 4.17 12.02
N TYR A 212 3.61 4.40 10.70
CA TYR A 212 3.06 3.47 9.72
C TYR A 212 3.75 2.11 9.81
N SER A 213 5.09 2.09 9.86
CA SER A 213 5.87 0.87 9.95
C SER A 213 5.57 0.05 11.19
N SER A 214 5.60 0.72 12.35
CA SER A 214 5.41 0.09 13.64
C SER A 214 4.00 -0.52 13.76
N ALA A 215 3.01 0.10 13.11
CA ALA A 215 1.64 -0.38 13.10
C ALA A 215 1.43 -1.53 12.10
N THR A 216 1.92 -1.41 10.87
CA THR A 216 1.55 -2.29 9.74
C THR A 216 2.52 -3.44 9.49
N GLY A 217 3.73 -3.36 10.06
CA GLY A 217 4.85 -4.23 9.72
C GLY A 217 5.57 -3.86 8.41
N GLN A 218 5.12 -2.81 7.71
CA GLN A 218 5.69 -2.34 6.43
C GLN A 218 6.95 -1.51 6.63
N LEU A 219 7.82 -1.50 5.61
CA LEU A 219 9.02 -0.65 5.33
C LEU A 219 10.03 -1.50 4.54
#